data_AF-A0A0P7B3Z7-F1
#
_entry.id   AF-A0A0P7B3Z7-F1
#
_cell.length_a   1.000
_cell.length_b   1.000
_cell.length_c   1.000
_cell.angle_alpha   90.00
_cell.angle_beta   90.00
_cell.angle_gamma   90.00
#
_symmetry.space_group_name_H-M   'P 1'
#
loop_
_entity.id
_entity.type
_entity.pdbx_description
1 polymer ?
#
loop_
_entity_poly.entity_id
_entity_poly.type
_entity_poly.pdbx_seq_one_letter_code
_entity_poly.pdbx_strand_id
1 'polypeptide(L)'
;MDRPASPRPIDWEIAEAHGESVSLDATRAKLEASKASTNQSPQEIIVERTQEIGRLRAEVAYLQDVRRLGEHLYEEVENVIDQLQLAVIDFHKGWQEIEGADSELSSE
;
A
#
# COMPACT_ATOMS: atom_id res chain seq x y z
N MET A 1 -10.67 66.01 18.32
CA MET A 1 -12.05 65.58 17.98
C MET A 1 -11.92 64.28 17.22
N ASP A 2 -12.06 63.15 17.90
CA ASP A 2 -12.04 61.82 17.27
C ASP A 2 -13.31 61.63 16.44
N ARG A 3 -13.14 61.55 15.11
CA ARG A 3 -14.25 61.24 14.21
C ARG A 3 -14.36 59.71 14.14
N PRO A 4 -15.57 59.14 14.30
CA PRO A 4 -15.73 57.70 14.14
C PRO A 4 -15.30 57.28 12.74
N ALA A 5 -14.62 56.13 12.67
CA ALA A 5 -14.13 55.56 11.42
C ALA A 5 -15.31 55.28 10.46
N SER A 6 -15.03 55.37 9.16
CA SER A 6 -16.03 55.08 8.13
C SER A 6 -16.54 53.63 8.27
N PRO A 7 -17.85 53.39 8.18
CA PRO A 7 -18.41 52.04 8.23
C PRO A 7 -17.77 51.16 7.15
N ARG A 8 -17.36 49.96 7.54
CA ARG A 8 -16.88 48.91 6.65
C ARG A 8 -18.08 48.22 5.99
N PRO A 9 -17.88 47.51 4.86
CA PRO A 9 -18.94 46.78 4.19
C PRO A 9 -19.79 45.88 5.12
N ILE A 10 -19.14 45.24 6.10
CA ILE A 10 -19.83 44.39 7.10
C ILE A 10 -20.74 45.17 8.06
N ASP A 11 -20.45 46.45 8.30
CA ASP A 11 -21.27 47.29 9.17
C ASP A 11 -22.62 47.63 8.49
N TRP A 12 -22.66 47.63 7.15
CA TRP A 12 -23.89 47.78 6.37
C TRP A 12 -24.73 46.51 6.38
N GLU A 13 -24.11 45.34 6.23
CA GLU A 13 -24.82 44.05 6.30
C GLU A 13 -25.45 43.83 7.68
N ILE A 14 -24.78 44.24 8.77
CA ILE A 14 -25.30 44.18 10.14
C ILE A 14 -26.47 45.16 10.35
N ALA A 15 -26.39 46.35 9.75
CA ALA A 15 -27.44 47.35 9.84
C ALA A 15 -28.69 46.94 9.04
N GLU A 16 -28.52 46.34 7.86
CA GLU A 16 -29.59 45.79 7.02
C GLU A 16 -30.29 44.60 7.68
N ALA A 17 -29.55 43.83 8.48
CA ALA A 17 -30.08 42.78 9.35
C ALA A 17 -30.80 43.30 10.61
N HIS A 18 -30.97 44.61 10.79
CA HIS A 18 -31.60 45.23 11.98
C HIS A 18 -30.99 44.78 13.33
N GLY A 19 -29.72 44.37 13.35
CA GLY A 19 -29.08 43.84 14.55
C GLY A 19 -29.48 42.41 14.93
N GLU A 20 -30.25 41.70 14.10
CA GLU A 20 -30.39 40.25 14.23
C GLU A 20 -29.09 39.56 13.83
N SER A 21 -28.75 38.49 14.56
CA SER A 21 -27.53 37.72 14.32
C SER A 21 -27.66 36.84 13.07
N VAL A 22 -27.71 37.48 11.90
CA VAL A 22 -27.69 36.80 10.59
C VAL A 22 -26.44 35.93 10.45
N SER A 23 -25.36 36.25 11.17
CA SER A 23 -24.16 35.41 11.25
C SER A 23 -24.42 34.03 11.85
N LEU A 24 -25.23 33.92 12.91
CA LEU A 24 -25.46 32.64 13.58
C LEU A 24 -26.41 31.75 12.78
N ASP A 25 -27.47 32.30 12.21
CA ASP A 25 -28.43 31.52 11.42
C ASP A 25 -27.86 31.11 10.05
N ALA A 26 -27.05 31.97 9.41
CA ALA A 26 -26.30 31.58 8.21
C ALA A 26 -25.23 30.51 8.52
N THR A 27 -24.59 30.59 9.69
CA THR A 27 -23.64 29.56 10.15
C THR A 27 -24.36 28.24 10.48
N ARG A 28 -25.56 28.32 11.06
CA ARG A 28 -26.42 27.16 11.35
C ARG A 28 -26.88 26.49 10.08
N ALA A 29 -27.37 27.24 9.10
CA ALA A 29 -27.78 26.71 7.80
C ALA A 29 -26.61 26.06 7.05
N LYS A 30 -25.41 26.66 7.10
CA LYS A 30 -24.19 26.06 6.54
C LYS A 30 -23.77 24.77 7.28
N LEU A 31 -23.91 24.73 8.61
CA LEU A 31 -23.65 23.53 9.41
C LEU A 31 -24.64 22.41 9.14
N GLU A 32 -25.93 22.74 9.02
CA GLU A 32 -27.00 21.81 8.64
C GLU A 32 -26.78 21.26 7.22
N ALA A 33 -26.43 22.12 6.26
CA ALA A 33 -26.12 21.71 4.89
C ALA A 33 -24.87 20.81 4.82
N SER A 34 -23.86 21.08 5.66
CA SER A 34 -22.66 20.26 5.78
C SER A 34 -22.93 18.90 6.43
N LYS A 35 -23.92 18.79 7.32
CA LYS A 35 -24.36 17.51 7.89
C LYS A 35 -25.14 16.68 6.86
N ALA A 36 -25.88 17.33 5.96
CA ALA A 36 -26.69 16.66 4.95
C ALA A 36 -25.87 16.00 3.81
N SER A 37 -24.59 16.34 3.63
CA SER A 37 -23.77 15.80 2.52
C SER A 37 -23.18 14.41 2.80
N THR A 38 -23.28 13.91 4.03
CA THR A 38 -22.78 12.59 4.43
C THR A 38 -23.86 11.85 5.22
N ASN A 39 -24.39 10.75 4.67
CA ASN A 39 -25.36 9.89 5.36
C ASN A 39 -24.74 9.11 6.54
N GLN A 40 -23.40 9.16 6.69
CA GLN A 40 -22.65 8.57 7.79
C GLN A 40 -22.02 9.68 8.62
N SER A 41 -22.09 9.54 9.94
CA SER A 41 -21.34 10.39 10.86
C SER A 41 -19.83 10.22 10.65
N PRO A 42 -19.02 11.26 10.87
CA PRO A 42 -17.56 11.15 10.81
C PRO A 42 -17.00 10.01 11.68
N GLN A 43 -17.64 9.71 12.80
CA GLN A 43 -17.28 8.62 13.70
C GLN A 43 -17.47 7.25 13.04
N GLU A 44 -18.58 7.03 12.33
CA GLU A 44 -18.83 5.79 11.58
C GLU A 44 -17.78 5.60 10.47
N ILE A 45 -17.44 6.68 9.76
CA ILE A 45 -16.40 6.66 8.73
C ILE A 45 -15.05 6.28 9.33
N ILE A 46 -14.68 6.84 10.49
CA ILE A 46 -13.41 6.53 11.16
C ILE A 46 -13.37 5.05 11.57
N VAL A 47 -14.45 4.51 12.11
CA VAL A 47 -14.53 3.09 12.50
C VAL A 47 -14.37 2.18 11.29
N GLU A 48 -15.11 2.44 10.22
CA GLU A 48 -15.06 1.66 8.98
C GLU A 48 -13.64 1.66 8.38
N ARG A 49 -13.03 2.85 8.25
CA ARG A 49 -11.65 2.98 7.73
C ARG A 49 -10.62 2.30 8.62
N THR A 50 -10.80 2.34 9.94
CA THR A 50 -9.89 1.66 10.87
C THR A 50 -9.93 0.14 10.68
N GLN A 51 -11.12 -0.43 10.51
CA GLN A 51 -11.29 -1.86 10.23
C GLN A 51 -10.69 -2.24 8.88
N GLU A 52 -10.94 -1.42 7.85
CA GLU A 52 -10.38 -1.62 6.51
C GLU A 52 -8.84 -1.60 6.53
N ILE A 53 -8.24 -0.62 7.20
CA ILE A 53 -6.78 -0.54 7.38
C ILE A 53 -6.25 -1.79 8.10
N GLY A 54 -6.95 -2.25 9.14
CA GLY A 54 -6.58 -3.48 9.84
C GLY A 54 -6.55 -4.70 8.91
N ARG A 55 -7.60 -4.86 8.09
CA ARG A 55 -7.69 -5.93 7.10
C ARG A 55 -6.58 -5.83 6.04
N LEU A 56 -6.34 -4.63 5.50
CA LEU A 56 -5.30 -4.42 4.49
C LEU A 56 -3.90 -4.70 5.02
N ARG A 57 -3.61 -4.35 6.29
CA ARG A 57 -2.34 -4.68 6.92
C ARG A 57 -2.13 -6.19 7.06
N ALA A 58 -3.18 -6.92 7.43
CA ALA A 58 -3.12 -8.38 7.51
C ALA A 58 -2.88 -9.01 6.13
N GLU A 59 -3.56 -8.51 5.09
CA GLU A 59 -3.36 -8.97 3.71
C GLU A 59 -1.94 -8.72 3.22
N VAL A 60 -1.40 -7.53 3.47
CA VAL A 60 -0.01 -7.19 3.10
C VAL A 60 0.99 -8.12 3.80
N ALA A 61 0.80 -8.38 5.10
CA ALA A 61 1.68 -9.29 5.84
C ALA A 61 1.63 -10.72 5.25
N TYR A 62 0.43 -11.22 4.95
CA TYR A 62 0.26 -12.51 4.30
C TYR A 62 0.97 -12.60 2.95
N LEU A 63 0.80 -11.59 2.09
CA LEU A 63 1.45 -11.56 0.78
C LEU A 63 2.98 -11.45 0.88
N GLN A 64 3.50 -10.74 1.89
CA GLN A 64 4.92 -10.68 2.17
C GLN A 64 5.47 -12.05 2.58
N ASP A 65 4.76 -12.80 3.42
CA ASP A 65 5.15 -14.15 3.82
C ASP A 65 5.14 -15.12 2.63
N VAL A 66 4.10 -15.08 1.80
CA VAL A 66 4.03 -15.89 0.58
C VAL A 66 5.19 -15.56 -0.36
N ARG A 67 5.49 -14.29 -0.56
CA ARG A 67 6.62 -13.86 -1.39
C ARG A 67 7.94 -14.38 -0.85
N ARG A 68 8.18 -14.25 0.45
CA ARG A 68 9.40 -14.74 1.10
C ARG A 68 9.58 -16.25 0.93
N LEU A 69 8.49 -17.02 1.08
CA LEU A 69 8.53 -18.47 0.83
C LEU A 69 8.82 -18.79 -0.64
N GLY A 70 8.25 -18.02 -1.57
CA GLY A 70 8.53 -18.17 -3.00
C GLY A 70 9.98 -17.88 -3.37
N GLU A 71 10.56 -16.82 -2.81
CA GLU A 71 11.98 -16.46 -3.00
C GLU A 71 12.89 -17.57 -2.45
N HIS A 72 12.60 -18.09 -1.26
CA HIS A 72 13.37 -19.20 -0.69
C HIS A 72 13.27 -20.48 -1.54
N LEU A 73 12.08 -20.84 -2.02
CA LEU A 73 11.90 -21.99 -2.89
C LEU A 73 12.68 -21.83 -4.20
N TYR A 74 12.70 -20.63 -4.77
CA TYR A 74 13.45 -20.35 -5.99
C TYR A 74 14.95 -20.60 -5.79
N GLU A 75 15.53 -20.09 -4.70
CA GLU A 75 16.94 -20.29 -4.36
C GLU A 75 17.29 -21.77 -4.17
N GLU A 76 16.43 -22.53 -3.47
CA GLU A 76 16.63 -23.97 -3.26
C GLU A 76 16.57 -24.75 -4.59
N VAL A 77 15.62 -24.41 -5.46
CA VAL A 77 15.50 -25.06 -6.79
C VAL A 77 16.71 -24.74 -7.66
N GLU A 78 17.19 -23.50 -7.65
CA GLU A 78 18.38 -23.09 -8.39
C GLU A 78 19.62 -23.89 -7.93
N ASN A 79 19.83 -23.98 -6.62
CA ASN A 79 20.92 -24.79 -6.04
C ASN A 79 20.82 -26.27 -6.43
N VAL A 80 19.63 -26.86 -6.40
CA VAL A 80 19.42 -28.26 -6.83
C VAL A 80 19.76 -28.45 -8.31
N ILE A 81 19.37 -27.51 -9.17
CA ILE A 81 19.68 -27.55 -10.59
C ILE A 81 21.20 -27.50 -10.81
N ASP A 82 21.90 -26.60 -10.13
CA ASP A 82 23.36 -26.48 -10.23
C ASP A 82 24.07 -27.77 -9.79
N GLN A 83 23.63 -28.38 -8.69
CA GLN A 83 24.18 -29.65 -8.22
C GLN A 83 23.94 -30.79 -9.22
N LEU A 84 22.75 -30.85 -9.82
CA LEU A 84 22.44 -31.85 -10.84
C LEU A 84 23.28 -31.66 -12.09
N GLN A 85 23.52 -30.42 -12.53
CA GLN A 85 24.39 -30.12 -13.66
C GLN A 85 25.81 -30.61 -13.41
N LEU A 86 26.37 -30.34 -12.23
CA LEU A 86 27.69 -30.83 -11.84
C LEU A 86 27.75 -32.35 -11.82
N ALA A 87 26.76 -33.01 -11.23
CA ALA A 87 26.69 -34.47 -11.18
C ALA A 87 26.66 -35.10 -12.58
N VAL A 88 25.90 -34.50 -13.52
CA VAL A 88 25.84 -34.96 -14.92
C VAL A 88 27.18 -34.76 -15.63
N ILE A 89 27.85 -33.62 -15.42
CA ILE A 89 29.17 -33.35 -15.98
C ILE A 89 30.20 -34.36 -15.46
N ASP A 90 30.21 -34.62 -14.16
CA ASP A 90 31.15 -35.55 -13.53
C ASP A 90 30.90 -36.99 -14.01
N PHE A 91 29.63 -37.39 -14.13
CA PHE A 91 29.28 -38.68 -14.73
C PHE A 91 29.80 -38.80 -16.17
N HIS A 92 29.59 -37.76 -17.00
CA HIS A 92 30.03 -37.78 -18.39
C HIS A 92 31.56 -37.87 -18.51
N LYS A 93 32.30 -37.15 -17.67
CA LYS A 93 33.77 -37.24 -17.62
C LYS A 93 34.22 -38.64 -17.23
N GLY A 94 33.68 -39.19 -16.14
CA GLY A 94 34.02 -40.55 -15.71
C GLY A 94 33.69 -41.61 -16.77
N TRP A 95 32.59 -41.42 -17.50
CA TRP A 95 32.26 -42.30 -18.63
C TRP A 95 33.29 -42.22 -19.76
N GLN A 96 33.71 -41.01 -20.15
CA GLN A 96 34.74 -40.81 -21.18
C GLN A 96 36.09 -41.38 -20.76
N GLU A 97 36.45 -41.30 -19.48
CA GLU A 97 37.68 -41.91 -18.95
C GLU A 97 37.66 -43.44 -19.10
N ILE A 98 36.52 -44.07 -18.83
CA ILE A 98 36.35 -45.52 -18.99
C ILE A 98 36.39 -45.92 -20.47
N GLU A 99 35.63 -45.24 -21.35
CA GLU A 99 35.64 -45.53 -22.79
C GLU A 99 36.99 -45.24 -23.44
N GLY A 100 37.70 -44.20 -23.00
CA GLY A 100 39.05 -43.89 -23.46
C GLY A 100 40.06 -44.97 -23.06
N ALA A 101 39.99 -45.46 -21.82
CA ALA A 101 40.87 -46.50 -21.30
C ALA A 101 40.68 -47.86 -22.00
N ASP A 102 39.44 -48.24 -22.34
CA ASP A 102 39.15 -49.47 -23.08
C ASP A 102 39.70 -49.46 -24.52
N SER A 103 39.82 -48.27 -25.13
CA SER A 103 40.37 -48.08 -26.48
C SER A 103 41.90 -48.19 -26.52
N GLU A 104 42.59 -47.73 -25.47
CA GLU A 104 44.05 -47.87 -25.33
C GLU A 104 44.46 -49.32 -25.05
N LEU A 105 43.69 -50.04 -24.22
CA LEU A 105 43.94 -51.46 -23.91
C LEU A 105 43.65 -52.41 -25.08
N SER A 106 42.80 -52.02 -26.03
CA SER A 106 42.54 -52.81 -27.25
C SER A 106 43.55 -52.58 -28.38
N SER A 107 44.50 -51.64 -28.19
CA SER A 107 45.48 -51.24 -29.21
C SER A 107 46.90 -51.78 -28.96
N GLU A 108 47.11 -52.56 -27.90
CA GLU A 108 48.34 -53.35 -27.63
C GLU A 108 48.19 -54.82 -28.05
#